data_AF-A0A2V6FHL0-F1
#
_entry.id   AF-A0A2V6FHL0-F1
#
_cell.length_a   1.000
_cell.length_b   1.000
_cell.length_c   1.000
_cell.angle_alpha   90.00
_cell.angle_beta   90.00
_cell.angle_gamma   90.00
#
_symmetry.space_group_name_H-M   'P 1'
#
loop_
_entity.id
_entity.type
_entity.pdbx_description
1 polymer ?
#
loop_
_entity_poly.entity_id
_entity_poly.type
_entity_poly.pdbx_seq_one_letter_code
_entity_poly.pdbx_strand_id
1 'polypeptide(L)' 'MDPYAKPKERKVGAQRPKIRHLSQSSEPRSRRERQAEKEAVAAERRAIKKAARRCLKQQLLEELEESA' A
#
# COMPACT_ATOMS: atom_id res chain seq x y z
N MET A 1 -26.52 23.59 31.20
CA MET A 1 -25.54 24.68 31.01
C MET A 1 -24.21 24.19 31.57
N ASP A 2 -23.13 24.27 30.81
CA ASP A 2 -21.81 23.82 31.27
C ASP A 2 -21.29 24.82 32.33
N PRO A 3 -21.17 24.44 33.61
CA PRO A 3 -20.86 25.36 34.70
C PRO A 3 -19.43 25.91 34.65
N TYR A 4 -18.57 25.34 33.79
CA TYR A 4 -17.17 25.76 33.64
C TYR A 4 -16.91 26.53 32.34
N ALA A 5 -17.89 26.67 31.46
CA ALA A 5 -17.74 27.39 30.20
C ALA A 5 -17.79 28.90 30.42
N LYS A 6 -16.87 29.65 29.79
CA LYS A 6 -16.87 31.11 29.94
C LYS A 6 -18.10 31.72 29.25
N PRO A 7 -18.72 32.79 29.79
CA PRO A 7 -19.96 33.38 29.25
C PRO A 7 -19.90 33.85 27.79
N LYS A 8 -18.70 34.06 27.21
CA LYS A 8 -18.48 34.51 25.82
C LYS A 8 -17.64 33.53 25.00
N GLU A 9 -17.48 32.29 25.47
CA GLU A 9 -16.66 31.29 24.81
C GLU A 9 -17.32 30.81 23.51
N ARG A 10 -16.70 31.11 22.36
CA ARG A 10 -17.14 30.62 21.06
C ARG A 10 -16.51 29.25 20.83
N LYS A 11 -17.31 28.22 20.51
CA LYS A 11 -16.82 26.88 20.15
C LYS A 11 -16.20 26.87 18.74
N VAL A 12 -15.07 27.54 18.57
CA VAL A 12 -14.40 27.70 17.27
C VAL A 12 -13.77 26.39 16.77
N GLY A 13 -13.54 25.42 17.66
CA GLY A 13 -12.92 24.13 17.32
C GLY A 13 -13.70 23.31 16.28
N ALA A 14 -15.03 23.43 16.26
CA ALA A 14 -15.87 22.74 15.26
C ALA A 14 -15.85 23.43 13.88
N GLN A 15 -15.66 24.75 13.84
CA GLN A 15 -15.62 25.55 12.60
C GLN A 15 -14.21 25.78 12.07
N ARG A 16 -13.18 25.26 12.74
CA ARG A 16 -11.79 25.42 12.31
C ARG A 16 -11.57 24.68 10.99
N PRO A 17 -11.00 25.32 9.96
CA PRO A 17 -10.64 24.63 8.73
C PRO A 17 -9.58 23.56 9.03
N LYS A 18 -9.82 22.33 8.57
CA LYS A 18 -8.83 21.25 8.65
C LYS A 18 -7.80 21.47 7.54
N ILE A 19 -6.63 21.99 7.91
CA ILE A 19 -5.52 22.15 6.96
C ILE A 19 -4.98 20.76 6.64
N ARG A 20 -5.07 20.36 5.37
CA ARG A 20 -4.43 19.15 4.84
C ARG A 20 -3.29 19.59 3.94
N HIS A 21 -2.10 19.04 4.19
CA HIS A 21 -0.90 19.31 3.37
C HIS A 21 -0.85 18.44 2.10
N LEU A 22 -1.77 17.50 1.97
CA LEU A 22 -1.83 16.49 0.93
C LEU A 22 -3.20 16.54 0.24
N SER A 23 -3.24 16.30 -1.07
CA SER A 23 -4.47 16.30 -1.86
C SER A 23 -5.42 15.17 -1.40
N GLN A 24 -6.73 15.34 -1.58
CA GLN A 24 -7.72 14.29 -1.23
C GLN A 24 -7.43 12.96 -1.95
N SER A 25 -6.83 12.99 -3.14
CA SER A 25 -6.37 11.78 -3.87
C SER A 25 -5.25 11.01 -3.16
N SER A 26 -4.54 11.66 -2.23
CA SER A 26 -3.49 11.07 -1.39
C SER A 26 -3.97 10.79 0.04
N GLU A 27 -5.29 10.70 0.23
CA GLU A 27 -5.86 10.26 1.49
C GLU A 27 -5.22 8.94 1.96
N PRO A 28 -5.05 8.77 3.28
CA PRO A 28 -4.42 7.58 3.81
C PRO A 28 -5.28 6.37 3.47
N ARG A 29 -4.79 5.56 2.53
CA ARG A 29 -5.37 4.26 2.16
C ARG A 29 -5.76 3.49 3.41
N SER A 30 -6.92 2.84 3.36
CA SER A 30 -7.36 1.99 4.46
C SER A 30 -6.31 0.91 4.73
N ARG A 31 -6.24 0.40 5.97
CA ARG A 31 -5.29 -0.68 6.29
C ARG A 31 -5.46 -1.88 5.37
N ARG A 32 -6.71 -2.17 4.96
CA ARG A 32 -7.05 -3.26 4.04
C ARG A 32 -6.50 -3.03 2.65
N GLU A 33 -6.69 -1.84 2.08
CA GLU A 33 -6.12 -1.47 0.77
C GLU A 33 -4.61 -1.63 0.76
N ARG A 34 -3.91 -1.14 1.79
CA ARG A 34 -2.45 -1.28 1.89
C ARG A 34 -1.99 -2.73 1.96
N GLN A 35 -2.76 -3.60 2.60
CA GLN A 35 -2.45 -5.02 2.67
C GLN A 35 -2.67 -5.70 1.31
N ALA A 36 -3.80 -5.43 0.67
CA ALA A 36 -4.11 -5.96 -0.65
C ALA A 36 -3.05 -5.55 -1.71
N GLU A 37 -2.62 -4.28 -1.72
CA GLU A 37 -1.56 -3.81 -2.60
C GLU A 37 -0.22 -4.51 -2.34
N LYS A 38 0.15 -4.69 -1.06
CA LYS A 38 1.38 -5.41 -0.69
C LYS A 38 1.33 -6.87 -1.13
N GLU A 39 0.19 -7.53 -0.96
CA GLU A 39 -0.02 -8.91 -1.38
C GLU A 39 0.05 -9.04 -2.90
N ALA A 40 -0.56 -8.11 -3.64
CA ALA A 40 -0.50 -8.07 -5.10
C ALA A 40 0.96 -7.96 -5.59
N VAL A 41 1.73 -7.00 -5.06
CA VAL A 41 3.15 -6.84 -5.42
C VAL A 41 3.97 -8.09 -5.04
N ALA A 42 3.69 -8.71 -3.91
CA ALA A 42 4.37 -9.95 -3.51
C ALA A 42 4.03 -11.11 -4.46
N ALA A 43 2.78 -11.22 -4.90
CA ALA A 43 2.34 -12.23 -5.86
C ALA A 43 3.01 -12.05 -7.23
N GLU A 44 3.08 -10.81 -7.73
CA GLU A 44 3.80 -10.46 -8.97
C GLU A 44 5.27 -10.87 -8.89
N ARG A 45 5.96 -10.50 -7.81
CA ARG A 45 7.37 -10.88 -7.60
C ARG A 45 7.56 -12.40 -7.58
N ARG A 46 6.65 -13.13 -6.94
CA ARG A 46 6.67 -14.60 -6.93
C ARG A 46 6.46 -15.18 -8.32
N ALA A 47 5.54 -14.62 -9.11
CA ALA A 47 5.27 -15.05 -10.48
C ALA A 47 6.51 -14.87 -11.37
N ILE A 48 7.15 -13.70 -11.31
CA ILE A 48 8.40 -13.42 -12.05
C ILE A 48 9.49 -14.42 -11.68
N LYS A 49 9.75 -14.61 -10.38
CA LYS A 49 10.77 -15.55 -9.92
C LYS A 49 10.48 -16.98 -10.35
N LYS A 50 9.21 -17.39 -10.34
CA LYS A 50 8.79 -18.73 -10.78
C LYS A 50 9.00 -18.92 -12.28
N ALA A 51 8.66 -17.91 -13.09
CA ALA A 51 8.90 -17.93 -14.53
C ALA A 51 10.40 -18.03 -14.83
N ALA A 52 11.22 -17.17 -14.21
CA ALA A 52 12.67 -17.19 -14.38
C ALA A 52 13.27 -18.55 -13.99
N ARG A 53 12.84 -19.14 -12.87
CA ARG A 53 13.29 -20.47 -12.44
C ARG A 53 12.95 -21.56 -13.46
N ARG A 54 11.75 -21.50 -14.05
CA ARG A 54 11.32 -22.49 -15.06
C ARG A 54 12.16 -22.35 -16.33
N CYS A 55 12.36 -21.12 -16.80
CA CYS A 55 13.19 -20.82 -17.96
C CYS A 55 14.63 -21.33 -17.75
N LEU A 56 15.25 -20.97 -16.61
CA LEU A 56 16.59 -21.43 -16.28
C LEU A 56 16.67 -22.96 -16.24
N LYS A 57 15.66 -23.63 -15.67
CA LYS A 57 15.64 -25.10 -15.63
C LYS A 57 15.61 -25.72 -17.03
N GLN A 58 14.84 -25.13 -17.95
CA GLN A 58 14.78 -25.60 -19.33
C GLN A 58 16.12 -25.43 -20.02
N GLN A 59 16.74 -24.25 -19.91
CA GLN A 59 18.08 -23.97 -20.45
C GLN A 59 19.11 -24.98 -19.95
N LEU A 60 19.13 -25.27 -18.64
CA LEU A 60 20.07 -26.24 -18.07
C LEU A 60 19.83 -27.67 -18.56
N LEU A 61 18.58 -28.05 -18.87
CA LEU A 61 18.28 -29.37 -19.42
C LEU A 61 18.71 -29.46 -20.89
N GLU A 62 18.44 -28.42 -21.67
CA GLU A 62 18.89 -28.30 -23.07
C GLU A 62 20.42 -28.37 -23.14
N GLU A 63 21.14 -27.62 -22.31
CA GLU A 63 22.62 -27.67 -22.24
C GLU A 63 23.14 -29.08 -21.90
N LEU A 64 22.45 -29.80 -21.00
CA LEU A 64 22.85 -31.18 -20.66
C LEU A 64 22.61 -32.14 -21.82
N GLU A 65 21.49 -32.00 -22.54
CA GLU A 65 21.18 -32.79 -23.74
C GLU A 65 22.15 -32.51 -24.89
N GLU A 66 22.57 -31.26 -25.08
CA GLU A 66 23.57 -30.88 -26.09
C GLU A 66 24.99 -31.37 -25.75
N SER A 67 25.28 -31.59 -24.47
CA SER A 67 26.58 -32.06 -23.97
C SER A 67 26.73 -33.60 -23.90
N ALA A 68 25.65 -34.34 -24.17
CA ALA A 68 25.57 -35.79 -24.08
C ALA A 68 25.73 -36.48 -25.45
#